data_AF-W9T0P7-F1
#
_entry.id   AF-W9T0P7-F1
#
_cell.length_a   1.000
_cell.length_b   1.000
_cell.length_c   1.000
_cell.angle_alpha   90.00
_cell.angle_beta   90.00
_cell.angle_gamma   90.00
#
_symmetry.space_group_name_H-M   'P 1'
#
loop_
_entity.id
_entity.type
_entity.pdbx_description
1 polymer ?
#
loop_
_entity_poly.entity_id
_entity_poly.type
_entity_poly.pdbx_seq_one_letter_code
_entity_poly.pdbx_strand_id
1 'polypeptide(L)'
;MAAVLMWGTTGVDVEEKCNRCHLNITVKAKLKMPLRSAHVMLNRNNSKRKKNLIKLDSLEDHKYWVANSCNGLLCLTAERRSDPDVVVCNPILGTHSVLMMNIKNSCEDTIWPAYVSKPHSSELPKNSTGFTLRPGESKIVSAPANWDGTLWGRTHCSGNTTAHKFTCGTGDCGSSALECPSGTAAPAATTLAEFTPKGAAGEYAYSVSLAKGFNLPMTVVPRGNSHQSISDCKATGCVADLNKECPKDVQVVRGNDVIGCNSACEAFKETHDHYCGRSSTYSDHFKGLCPGTQAYENDKTNTFFSCASADYYDVNFCASSFPSSSPRFVTHR
;
A
#
# COMPACT_ATOMS: atom_id res chain seq x y z
N MET A 1 -7.13 -1.14 -23.18
CA MET A 1 -6.35 -2.29 -23.65
C MET A 1 -5.47 -1.89 -24.82
N ALA A 2 -4.15 -1.95 -24.60
CA ALA A 2 -3.12 -2.28 -25.59
C ALA A 2 -1.81 -2.33 -24.79
N ALA A 3 -1.50 -3.51 -24.27
CA ALA A 3 -0.18 -3.82 -23.73
C ALA A 3 0.81 -3.86 -24.90
N VAL A 4 1.97 -3.23 -24.76
CA VAL A 4 3.11 -3.51 -25.63
C VAL A 4 3.87 -4.65 -24.96
N LEU A 5 3.52 -5.87 -25.37
CA LEU A 5 4.38 -7.04 -25.16
C LEU A 5 5.64 -6.83 -26.00
N MET A 6 6.80 -6.78 -25.34
CA MET A 6 8.07 -6.99 -26.02
C MET A 6 8.31 -8.50 -26.09
N TRP A 7 8.26 -9.07 -27.29
CA TRP A 7 8.88 -10.36 -27.57
C TRP A 7 10.23 -10.09 -28.22
N GLY A 8 11.30 -10.47 -27.53
CA GLY A 8 12.64 -10.59 -28.07
C GLY A 8 13.24 -11.89 -27.56
N THR A 9 13.30 -12.89 -28.43
CA THR A 9 14.01 -14.15 -28.14
C THR A 9 15.50 -13.92 -28.33
N THR A 10 16.20 -13.62 -27.25
CA THR A 10 17.63 -13.93 -27.12
C THR A 10 17.83 -14.34 -25.67
N GLY A 11 18.02 -15.64 -25.45
CA GLY A 11 18.40 -16.15 -24.15
C GLY A 11 19.71 -15.51 -23.72
N VAL A 12 19.69 -14.79 -22.61
CA VAL A 12 20.86 -14.46 -21.83
C VAL A 12 20.38 -14.47 -20.38
N ASP A 13 20.71 -15.55 -19.67
CA ASP A 13 20.74 -15.56 -18.21
C ASP A 13 21.70 -14.44 -17.77
N VAL A 14 21.23 -13.47 -16.99
CA VAL A 14 22.11 -12.47 -16.38
C VAL A 14 21.89 -12.45 -14.89
N GLU A 15 22.52 -13.43 -14.24
CA GLU A 15 23.05 -13.27 -12.90
C GLU A 15 24.52 -12.84 -13.09
N GLU A 16 24.85 -11.55 -13.12
CA GLU A 16 26.26 -11.13 -12.93
C GLU A 16 26.48 -9.64 -12.63
N LYS A 17 27.56 -9.41 -11.87
CA LYS A 17 28.04 -8.14 -11.31
C LYS A 17 28.25 -7.06 -12.40
N CYS A 18 27.65 -5.87 -12.22
CA CYS A 18 27.77 -4.67 -13.08
C CYS A 18 29.26 -4.24 -13.17
N ASN A 19 30.00 -4.73 -14.16
CA ASN A 19 31.28 -4.18 -14.61
C ASN A 19 31.27 -4.08 -16.15
N ARG A 20 30.74 -2.95 -16.65
CA ARG A 20 30.68 -2.48 -18.05
C ARG A 20 29.85 -3.34 -19.02
N CYS A 21 28.57 -3.01 -19.17
CA CYS A 21 27.73 -3.47 -20.28
C CYS A 21 27.58 -2.35 -21.32
N HIS A 22 28.27 -2.44 -22.45
CA HIS A 22 27.94 -1.66 -23.65
C HIS A 22 27.21 -2.58 -24.64
N LEU A 23 25.88 -2.47 -24.70
CA LEU A 23 25.03 -3.20 -25.65
C LEU A 23 24.62 -2.29 -26.81
N ASN A 24 24.73 -2.80 -28.03
CA ASN A 24 24.27 -2.12 -29.24
C ASN A 24 22.85 -2.60 -29.57
N ILE A 25 21.86 -1.72 -29.45
CA ILE A 25 20.46 -2.06 -29.70
C ILE A 25 20.00 -1.36 -30.97
N THR A 26 19.68 -2.14 -32.00
CA THR A 26 19.03 -1.61 -33.21
C THR A 26 17.53 -1.61 -32.99
N VAL A 27 16.96 -0.49 -32.54
CA VAL A 27 15.52 -0.39 -32.27
C VAL A 27 14.77 -0.05 -33.57
N LYS A 28 14.11 -1.02 -34.20
CA LYS A 28 13.08 -0.71 -35.21
C LYS A 28 11.80 -0.27 -34.49
N ALA A 29 11.71 0.99 -34.07
CA ALA A 29 10.51 1.46 -33.36
C ALA A 29 9.85 2.69 -34.01
N LYS A 30 8.59 2.52 -34.40
CA LYS A 30 7.58 3.57 -34.14
C LYS A 30 7.37 3.63 -32.62
N LEU A 31 8.24 4.34 -31.91
CA LEU A 31 8.11 4.55 -30.48
C LEU A 31 6.98 5.57 -30.25
N LYS A 32 5.85 5.14 -29.66
CA LYS A 32 4.81 6.04 -29.15
C LYS A 32 4.90 6.04 -27.64
N MET A 33 5.56 7.03 -27.07
CA MET A 33 5.60 7.22 -25.62
C MET A 33 4.32 7.95 -25.18
N PRO A 34 3.46 7.35 -24.33
CA PRO A 34 2.38 8.09 -23.70
C PRO A 34 2.98 9.01 -22.63
N LEU A 35 2.79 10.32 -22.79
CA LEU A 35 3.12 11.29 -21.74
C LEU A 35 2.04 11.20 -20.65
N ARG A 36 2.39 10.67 -19.46
CA ARG A 36 1.61 11.00 -18.26
C ARG A 36 1.89 12.48 -17.95
N SER A 37 0.85 13.31 -18.05
CA SER A 37 0.86 14.78 -17.85
C SER A 37 1.38 15.63 -19.02
N ALA A 38 0.64 15.67 -20.13
CA ALA A 38 0.86 16.61 -21.24
C ALA A 38 0.29 18.03 -21.01
N HIS A 39 0.01 18.45 -19.76
CA HIS A 39 -0.52 19.80 -19.49
C HIS A 39 0.54 20.87 -19.24
N VAL A 40 1.81 20.50 -19.02
CA VAL A 40 2.88 21.48 -18.70
C VAL A 40 3.53 22.10 -19.95
N MET A 41 3.20 21.64 -21.17
CA MET A 41 3.89 22.11 -22.38
C MET A 41 2.98 22.46 -23.56
N LEU A 42 1.83 23.12 -23.34
CA LEU A 42 1.09 23.74 -24.45
C LEU A 42 0.41 25.04 -24.01
N ASN A 43 1.13 26.15 -24.07
CA ASN A 43 0.52 27.44 -24.31
C ASN A 43 0.67 27.76 -25.82
N ARG A 44 -0.28 27.31 -26.64
CA ARG A 44 -0.63 27.98 -27.90
C ARG A 44 -1.90 27.40 -28.52
N ASN A 45 -2.85 28.30 -28.73
CA ASN A 45 -4.13 28.15 -29.41
C ASN A 45 -4.06 27.25 -30.65
N ASN A 46 -4.83 26.16 -30.67
CA ASN A 46 -5.69 25.87 -31.81
C ASN A 46 -6.70 24.75 -31.52
N SER A 47 -7.92 24.96 -32.01
CA SER A 47 -9.05 24.07 -31.86
C SER A 47 -8.88 22.79 -32.70
N LYS A 48 -9.32 21.67 -32.10
CA LYS A 48 -9.68 20.34 -32.65
C LYS A 48 -8.98 19.20 -31.90
N ARG A 49 -9.81 18.33 -31.29
CA ARG A 49 -9.44 17.11 -30.55
C ARG A 49 -8.39 16.28 -31.32
N LYS A 50 -7.13 16.30 -30.87
CA LYS A 50 -6.06 15.39 -31.30
C LYS A 50 -5.41 14.77 -30.06
N LYS A 51 -5.13 13.47 -30.12
CA LYS A 51 -4.39 12.74 -29.07
C LYS A 51 -3.01 13.38 -28.89
N ASN A 52 -2.68 13.78 -27.66
CA ASN A 52 -1.41 14.42 -27.30
C ASN A 52 -0.27 13.41 -27.34
N LEU A 53 0.41 13.33 -28.48
CA LEU A 53 1.66 12.59 -28.68
C LEU A 53 2.67 13.58 -29.25
N ILE A 54 3.88 13.65 -28.68
CA ILE A 54 5.01 14.24 -29.39
C ILE A 54 5.30 13.30 -30.55
N LYS A 55 5.10 13.80 -31.77
CA LYS A 55 5.49 13.09 -32.98
C LYS A 55 6.97 13.38 -33.16
N LEU A 56 7.82 12.46 -32.72
CA LEU A 56 9.20 12.43 -33.20
C LEU A 56 9.10 12.06 -34.68
N ASP A 57 9.51 12.97 -35.57
CA ASP A 57 9.51 12.69 -36.99
C ASP A 57 10.42 11.50 -37.29
N SER A 58 10.06 10.81 -38.37
CA SER A 58 10.63 9.55 -38.85
C SER A 58 12.16 9.53 -38.84
N LEU A 59 12.76 9.02 -37.78
CA LEU A 59 14.20 8.78 -37.66
C LEU A 59 14.51 7.36 -38.15
N GLU A 60 14.54 7.17 -39.46
CA GLU A 60 14.77 5.83 -40.03
C GLU A 60 16.18 5.28 -39.80
N ASP A 61 17.16 6.05 -39.31
CA ASP A 61 18.52 5.53 -39.08
C ASP A 61 19.26 6.19 -37.90
N HIS A 62 18.71 6.17 -36.68
CA HIS A 62 19.46 6.60 -35.49
C HIS A 62 19.81 5.41 -34.60
N LYS A 63 21.12 5.09 -34.53
CA LYS A 63 21.70 4.11 -33.60
C LYS A 63 21.97 4.81 -32.27
N TYR A 64 21.30 4.37 -31.21
CA TYR A 64 21.54 4.87 -29.86
C TYR A 64 22.37 3.86 -29.08
N TRP A 65 23.22 4.36 -28.18
CA TRP A 65 24.03 3.53 -27.29
C TRP A 65 23.50 3.64 -25.87
N VAL A 66 23.52 2.52 -25.14
CA VAL A 66 23.25 2.53 -23.70
C VAL A 66 24.50 3.02 -22.97
N ALA A 67 24.38 4.18 -22.32
CA ALA A 67 25.49 4.82 -21.60
C ALA A 67 25.59 4.33 -20.15
N ASN A 68 24.45 4.06 -19.48
CA ASN A 68 24.36 3.48 -18.14
C ASN A 68 22.95 2.92 -17.89
N SER A 69 22.84 1.83 -17.12
CA SER A 69 21.58 1.26 -16.63
C SER A 69 21.55 1.01 -15.11
N CYS A 70 22.65 1.30 -14.40
CA CYS A 70 22.76 1.09 -12.95
C CYS A 70 22.12 2.32 -12.23
N ASN A 71 21.30 2.09 -11.18
CA ASN A 71 20.44 3.04 -10.43
C ASN A 71 19.05 3.41 -11.01
N GLY A 72 18.42 2.56 -11.84
CA GLY A 72 17.02 2.74 -12.23
C GLY A 72 16.75 3.81 -13.29
N LEU A 73 17.80 4.22 -14.02
CA LEU A 73 17.73 5.14 -15.16
C LEU A 73 18.26 4.43 -16.41
N LEU A 74 17.55 4.51 -17.55
CA LEU A 74 18.07 4.15 -18.87
C LEU A 74 18.56 5.43 -19.52
N CYS A 75 19.87 5.54 -19.63
CA CYS A 75 20.50 6.67 -20.29
C CYS A 75 20.92 6.26 -21.71
N LEU A 76 20.31 6.90 -22.71
CA LEU A 76 20.62 6.73 -24.12
C LEU A 76 21.47 7.90 -24.62
N THR A 77 22.50 7.61 -25.39
CA THR A 77 23.32 8.60 -26.11
C THR A 77 23.25 8.36 -27.61
N ALA A 78 23.31 9.43 -28.39
CA ALA A 78 23.40 9.37 -29.85
C ALA A 78 24.82 9.00 -30.34
N GLU A 79 25.86 9.23 -29.54
CA GLU A 79 27.26 9.01 -29.94
C GLU A 79 28.07 8.19 -28.91
N ARG A 80 28.94 7.31 -29.40
CA ARG A 80 29.88 6.52 -28.59
C ARG A 80 31.15 7.35 -28.32
N ARG A 81 31.05 8.32 -27.42
CA ARG A 81 32.21 9.07 -26.90
C ARG A 81 32.38 8.82 -25.41
N SER A 82 33.58 9.07 -24.91
CA SER A 82 33.91 9.03 -23.48
C SER A 82 33.15 10.08 -22.67
N ASP A 83 32.60 11.11 -23.33
CA ASP A 83 31.77 12.17 -22.71
C ASP A 83 30.72 12.66 -23.74
N PRO A 84 29.47 12.16 -23.71
CA PRO A 84 28.45 12.50 -24.71
C PRO A 84 27.66 13.77 -24.37
N ASP A 85 27.52 14.67 -25.36
CA ASP A 85 26.85 15.99 -25.22
C ASP A 85 25.33 15.92 -24.98
N VAL A 86 24.69 14.79 -25.31
CA VAL A 86 23.23 14.61 -25.12
C VAL A 86 22.96 13.22 -24.55
N VAL A 87 22.56 13.19 -23.28
CA VAL A 87 22.11 11.99 -22.58
C VAL A 87 20.63 12.12 -22.28
N VAL A 88 19.80 11.32 -22.95
CA VAL A 88 18.39 11.17 -22.56
C VAL A 88 18.34 10.08 -21.49
N CYS A 89 18.29 10.48 -20.23
CA CYS A 89 18.03 9.58 -19.12
C CYS A 89 16.54 9.57 -18.80
N ASN A 90 15.88 8.45 -19.11
CA ASN A 90 14.55 8.19 -18.59
C ASN A 90 14.67 7.29 -17.37
N PRO A 91 13.91 7.52 -16.29
CA PRO A 91 13.77 6.52 -15.25
C PRO A 91 13.27 5.23 -15.90
N ILE A 92 14.01 4.13 -15.78
CA ILE A 92 13.41 2.80 -15.85
C ILE A 92 12.75 2.60 -14.49
N LEU A 93 11.70 3.36 -14.24
CA LEU A 93 10.59 2.76 -13.56
C LEU A 93 10.05 1.79 -14.60
N GLY A 94 10.57 0.56 -14.60
CA GLY A 94 9.66 -0.55 -14.87
C GLY A 94 8.45 -0.21 -14.02
N THR A 95 7.29 -0.01 -14.62
CA THR A 95 6.08 0.36 -13.89
C THR A 95 5.68 -0.87 -13.07
N HIS A 96 6.46 -1.18 -12.05
CA HIS A 96 6.01 -1.94 -10.90
C HIS A 96 4.90 -1.06 -10.35
N SER A 97 3.66 -1.51 -10.54
CA SER A 97 2.53 -0.84 -9.92
C SER A 97 2.72 -1.01 -8.42
N VAL A 98 3.20 0.02 -7.75
CA VAL A 98 3.51 -0.03 -6.32
C VAL A 98 2.25 0.39 -5.56
N LEU A 99 1.91 -0.35 -4.51
CA LEU A 99 0.94 0.12 -3.53
C LEU A 99 1.63 1.11 -2.60
N MET A 100 1.18 2.37 -2.62
CA MET A 100 1.66 3.39 -1.70
C MET A 100 0.65 3.57 -0.54
N MET A 101 1.15 3.43 0.68
CA MET A 101 0.37 3.61 1.90
C MET A 101 0.99 4.72 2.74
N ASN A 102 0.22 5.76 3.03
CA ASN A 102 0.60 6.79 3.99
C ASN A 102 -0.02 6.43 5.35
N ILE A 103 0.81 5.95 6.27
CA ILE A 103 0.38 5.43 7.56
C ILE A 103 0.58 6.52 8.60
N LYS A 104 -0.51 6.97 9.23
CA LYS A 104 -0.50 8.10 10.16
C LYS A 104 -1.01 7.70 11.55
N ASN A 105 -0.27 8.12 12.58
CA ASN A 105 -0.72 8.07 13.96
C ASN A 105 -1.44 9.38 14.33
N SER A 106 -2.76 9.33 14.52
CA SER A 106 -3.52 10.45 15.10
C SER A 106 -3.99 10.15 16.53
N CYS A 107 -3.48 9.08 17.14
CA CYS A 107 -3.73 8.75 18.53
C CYS A 107 -2.91 9.67 19.45
N GLU A 108 -3.31 9.74 20.72
CA GLU A 108 -2.59 10.51 21.75
C GLU A 108 -1.30 9.80 22.20
N ASP A 109 -1.23 8.48 22.01
CA ASP A 109 -0.09 7.65 22.37
C ASP A 109 0.75 7.24 21.16
N THR A 110 2.00 6.82 21.45
CA THR A 110 2.86 6.18 20.45
C THR A 110 2.29 4.82 20.05
N ILE A 111 2.29 4.54 18.75
CA ILE A 111 1.93 3.23 18.20
C ILE A 111 3.11 2.63 17.44
N TRP A 112 3.08 1.31 17.28
CA TRP A 112 4.09 0.59 16.51
C TRP A 112 3.42 -0.16 15.37
N PRO A 113 3.16 0.47 14.20
CA PRO A 113 2.56 -0.22 13.09
C PRO A 113 3.41 -1.41 12.66
N ALA A 114 2.73 -2.45 12.21
CA ALA A 114 3.31 -3.66 11.67
C ALA A 114 2.52 -4.12 10.45
N TYR A 115 3.18 -4.83 9.54
CA TYR A 115 2.54 -5.44 8.40
C TYR A 115 3.19 -6.76 8.02
N VAL A 116 2.39 -7.66 7.44
CA VAL A 116 2.82 -8.97 6.96
C VAL A 116 2.31 -9.22 5.55
N SER A 117 3.15 -9.82 4.73
CA SER A 117 2.72 -10.42 3.46
C SER A 117 2.03 -11.75 3.73
N LYS A 118 0.92 -12.02 3.04
CA LYS A 118 0.30 -13.35 3.02
C LYS A 118 1.21 -14.37 2.30
N PRO A 119 1.05 -15.67 2.57
CA PRO A 119 1.79 -16.71 1.86
C PRO A 119 1.69 -16.54 0.33
N HIS A 120 2.80 -16.79 -0.37
CA HIS A 120 2.91 -16.67 -1.83
C HIS A 120 2.75 -15.25 -2.41
N SER A 121 2.66 -14.23 -1.56
CA SER A 121 2.72 -12.84 -2.01
C SER A 121 4.15 -12.35 -2.19
N SER A 122 4.32 -11.26 -2.96
CA SER A 122 5.58 -10.53 -2.98
C SER A 122 5.91 -10.02 -1.57
N GLU A 123 7.15 -10.22 -1.12
CA GLU A 123 7.56 -9.80 0.23
C GLU A 123 8.03 -8.34 0.24
N LEU A 124 7.65 -7.63 1.29
CA LEU A 124 8.28 -6.37 1.66
C LEU A 124 9.67 -6.64 2.28
N PRO A 125 10.60 -5.67 2.26
CA PRO A 125 11.90 -5.83 2.90
C PRO A 125 11.73 -6.19 4.39
N LYS A 126 12.38 -7.28 4.83
CA LYS A 126 12.21 -7.83 6.20
C LYS A 126 12.49 -6.80 7.30
N ASN A 127 13.40 -5.86 7.05
CA ASN A 127 13.77 -4.79 7.96
C ASN A 127 12.78 -3.60 7.98
N SER A 128 11.61 -3.75 7.36
CA SER A 128 10.60 -2.68 7.26
C SER A 128 9.26 -3.04 7.88
N THR A 129 9.03 -4.32 8.22
CA THR A 129 7.72 -4.87 8.61
C THR A 129 7.18 -4.40 9.95
N GLY A 130 7.95 -3.59 10.69
CA GLY A 130 7.43 -2.82 11.79
C GLY A 130 8.24 -1.55 12.01
N PHE A 131 7.60 -0.53 12.57
CA PHE A 131 8.23 0.75 12.86
C PHE A 131 7.48 1.47 13.99
N THR A 132 8.04 2.59 14.48
CA THR A 132 7.43 3.42 15.52
C THR A 132 6.81 4.66 14.89
N LEU A 133 5.63 5.09 15.36
CA LEU A 133 5.04 6.40 15.07
C LEU A 133 4.61 7.08 16.37
N ARG A 134 5.22 8.22 16.69
CA ARG A 134 4.76 9.10 17.77
C ARG A 134 3.45 9.81 17.37
N PRO A 135 2.73 10.40 18.34
CA PRO A 135 1.52 11.17 18.05
C PRO A 135 1.77 12.21 16.96
N GLY A 136 0.92 12.21 15.92
CA GLY A 136 1.00 13.11 14.77
C GLY A 136 1.98 12.69 13.67
N GLU A 137 2.85 11.71 13.89
CA GLU A 137 3.78 11.23 12.87
C GLU A 137 3.08 10.40 11.78
N SER A 138 3.68 10.43 10.59
CA SER A 138 3.27 9.59 9.47
C SER A 138 4.48 9.03 8.74
N LYS A 139 4.31 7.85 8.14
CA LYS A 139 5.33 7.20 7.31
C LYS A 139 4.70 6.65 6.04
N ILE A 140 5.36 6.92 4.91
CA ILE A 140 4.99 6.32 3.63
C ILE A 140 5.67 4.96 3.51
N VAL A 141 4.87 3.93 3.21
CA VAL A 141 5.32 2.57 2.89
C VAL A 141 4.96 2.27 1.44
N SER A 142 5.94 1.70 0.74
CA SER A 142 5.87 1.34 -0.67
C SER A 142 5.94 -0.18 -0.77
N ALA A 143 4.84 -0.81 -1.19
CA ALA A 143 4.74 -2.25 -1.36
C ALA A 143 4.80 -2.66 -2.84
N PRO A 144 5.46 -3.79 -3.15
CA PRO A 144 5.62 -4.24 -4.53
C PRO A 144 4.26 -4.52 -5.19
N ALA A 145 4.26 -4.55 -6.52
CA ALA A 145 3.11 -4.97 -7.30
C ALA A 145 2.66 -6.37 -6.84
N ASN A 146 1.35 -6.57 -6.71
CA ASN A 146 0.73 -7.81 -6.25
C ASN A 146 1.00 -8.16 -4.77
N TRP A 147 1.42 -7.19 -3.95
CA TRP A 147 1.41 -7.37 -2.49
C TRP A 147 0.00 -7.69 -1.98
N ASP A 148 -0.15 -8.80 -1.28
CA ASP A 148 -1.35 -9.22 -0.57
C ASP A 148 -0.94 -9.34 0.88
N GLY A 149 -1.56 -8.54 1.74
CA GLY A 149 -1.06 -8.40 3.08
C GLY A 149 -1.99 -7.64 4.01
N THR A 150 -1.58 -7.67 5.27
CA THR A 150 -2.34 -7.13 6.38
C THR A 150 -1.45 -6.20 7.18
N LEU A 151 -2.02 -5.07 7.60
CA LEU A 151 -1.38 -4.05 8.43
C LEU A 151 -2.20 -3.82 9.69
N TRP A 152 -1.54 -3.64 10.83
CA TRP A 152 -2.20 -3.27 12.10
C TRP A 152 -1.32 -2.36 12.94
N GLY A 153 -1.91 -1.77 13.98
CA GLY A 153 -1.20 -0.97 14.97
C GLY A 153 -0.98 -1.76 16.25
N ARG A 154 0.22 -1.68 16.83
CA ARG A 154 0.52 -2.24 18.15
C ARG A 154 0.54 -1.15 19.20
N THR A 155 0.14 -1.49 20.42
CA THR A 155 0.04 -0.54 21.53
C THR A 155 0.69 -1.06 22.80
N HIS A 156 0.99 -0.14 23.70
CA HIS A 156 1.61 -0.41 25.00
C HIS A 156 2.87 -1.29 24.89
N CYS A 157 3.68 -1.02 23.86
CA CYS A 157 4.90 -1.74 23.61
C CYS A 157 6.03 -1.27 24.53
N SER A 158 6.89 -2.21 24.91
CA SER A 158 8.01 -1.96 25.79
C SER A 158 9.17 -2.89 25.47
N GLY A 159 10.35 -2.57 26.03
CA GLY A 159 11.54 -3.38 25.89
C GLY A 159 12.53 -2.85 24.85
N ASN A 160 13.64 -3.57 24.72
CA ASN A 160 14.76 -3.17 23.89
C ASN A 160 14.81 -4.03 22.61
N THR A 161 14.71 -3.37 21.45
CA THR A 161 14.75 -4.01 20.13
C THR A 161 16.09 -4.67 19.85
N THR A 162 17.20 -4.09 20.31
CA THR A 162 18.56 -4.64 20.18
C THR A 162 18.80 -5.85 21.08
N ALA A 163 18.05 -5.97 22.18
CA ALA A 163 18.17 -7.10 23.10
C ALA A 163 17.17 -8.23 22.79
N HIS A 164 16.41 -8.14 21.68
CA HIS A 164 15.32 -9.07 21.33
C HIS A 164 14.33 -9.29 22.49
N LYS A 165 13.91 -8.19 23.13
CA LYS A 165 12.95 -8.21 24.26
C LYS A 165 11.79 -7.24 24.03
N PHE A 166 11.44 -6.98 22.77
CA PHE A 166 10.35 -6.08 22.43
C PHE A 166 9.01 -6.82 22.52
N THR A 167 8.07 -6.31 23.32
CA THR A 167 6.74 -6.89 23.48
C THR A 167 5.66 -5.82 23.54
N CYS A 168 4.46 -6.12 23.07
CA CYS A 168 3.30 -5.23 23.04
C CYS A 168 2.11 -5.74 23.84
N GLY A 169 1.32 -4.82 24.39
CA GLY A 169 0.08 -5.16 25.11
C GLY A 169 -1.03 -5.63 24.16
N THR A 170 -1.14 -5.01 22.98
CA THR A 170 -1.98 -5.51 21.88
C THR A 170 -1.21 -5.51 20.56
N GLY A 171 -1.57 -6.45 19.69
CA GLY A 171 -0.96 -6.59 18.36
C GLY A 171 0.47 -7.13 18.34
N ASP A 172 0.95 -7.73 19.43
CA ASP A 172 2.27 -8.36 19.43
C ASP A 172 2.35 -9.52 18.42
N CYS A 173 3.39 -9.53 17.58
CA CYS A 173 3.58 -10.58 16.58
C CYS A 173 4.52 -11.70 17.02
N GLY A 174 4.90 -11.74 18.30
CA GLY A 174 5.70 -12.82 18.90
C GLY A 174 7.15 -12.86 18.45
N SER A 175 7.63 -11.87 17.69
CA SER A 175 9.00 -11.87 17.15
C SER A 175 10.06 -11.44 18.17
N SER A 176 9.63 -10.91 19.31
CA SER A 176 10.49 -10.21 20.28
C SER A 176 11.29 -9.03 19.68
N ALA A 177 10.87 -8.55 18.51
CA ALA A 177 11.50 -7.51 17.71
C ALA A 177 10.46 -6.51 17.20
N LEU A 178 10.94 -5.39 16.64
CA LEU A 178 10.03 -4.40 16.04
C LEU A 178 9.42 -4.95 14.76
N GLU A 179 10.19 -5.70 13.98
CA GLU A 179 9.81 -6.34 12.74
C GLU A 179 8.98 -7.60 12.98
N CYS A 180 7.94 -7.79 12.18
CA CYS A 180 7.13 -9.00 12.16
C CYS A 180 7.52 -9.88 10.96
N PRO A 181 7.76 -11.20 11.15
CA PRO A 181 8.10 -12.09 10.05
C PRO A 181 6.99 -12.21 9.01
N SER A 182 7.37 -12.39 7.74
CA SER A 182 6.43 -12.75 6.67
C SER A 182 5.66 -14.03 7.04
N GLY A 183 4.37 -14.10 6.71
CA GLY A 183 3.52 -15.25 7.02
C GLY A 183 3.08 -15.37 8.49
N THR A 184 3.51 -14.47 9.39
CA THR A 184 2.96 -14.40 10.76
C THR A 184 1.47 -14.07 10.70
N ALA A 185 0.64 -14.85 11.41
CA ALA A 185 -0.77 -14.58 11.53
C ALA A 185 -1.00 -13.26 12.29
N ALA A 186 -1.98 -12.47 11.83
CA ALA A 186 -2.36 -11.25 12.53
C ALA A 186 -2.87 -11.58 13.96
N PRO A 187 -2.45 -10.84 15.00
CA PRO A 187 -2.79 -11.16 16.39
C PRO A 187 -4.27 -10.95 16.71
N ALA A 188 -4.77 -11.64 17.73
CA ALA A 188 -6.09 -11.41 18.30
C ALA A 188 -6.23 -9.99 18.91
N ALA A 189 -7.47 -9.54 19.07
CA ALA A 189 -7.84 -8.20 19.51
C ALA A 189 -7.11 -7.09 18.72
N THR A 190 -7.10 -7.20 17.39
CA THR A 190 -6.52 -6.16 16.53
C THR A 190 -7.44 -5.77 15.39
N THR A 191 -7.49 -4.46 15.13
CA THR A 191 -8.09 -3.90 13.92
C THR A 191 -7.09 -4.00 12.78
N LEU A 192 -7.54 -4.57 11.65
CA LEU A 192 -6.68 -4.90 10.51
C LEU A 192 -7.04 -4.04 9.31
N ALA A 193 -6.05 -3.47 8.62
CA ALA A 193 -6.19 -3.01 7.24
C ALA A 193 -5.69 -4.12 6.31
N GLU A 194 -6.52 -4.54 5.37
CA GLU A 194 -6.17 -5.61 4.43
C GLU A 194 -6.13 -5.05 3.02
N PHE A 195 -5.13 -5.47 2.25
CA PHE A 195 -4.96 -5.12 0.84
C PHE A 195 -4.75 -6.38 0.02
N THR A 196 -5.49 -6.52 -1.07
CA THR A 196 -5.41 -7.67 -1.96
C THR A 196 -5.42 -7.22 -3.43
N PRO A 197 -4.46 -7.66 -4.25
CA PRO A 197 -4.37 -7.24 -5.65
C PRO A 197 -5.52 -7.82 -6.49
N LYS A 198 -6.01 -7.05 -7.48
CA LYS A 198 -7.15 -7.46 -8.33
C LYS A 198 -6.78 -7.84 -9.77
N GLY A 199 -5.50 -8.09 -10.05
CA GLY A 199 -5.02 -8.61 -11.34
C GLY A 199 -4.90 -7.55 -12.45
N ALA A 200 -5.65 -6.44 -12.39
CA ALA A 200 -5.33 -5.24 -13.16
C ALA A 200 -4.16 -4.47 -12.52
N ALA A 201 -3.26 -3.94 -13.35
CA ALA A 201 -2.04 -3.28 -12.87
C ALA A 201 -2.35 -2.09 -11.95
N GLY A 202 -2.00 -2.21 -10.67
CA GLY A 202 -2.18 -1.17 -9.66
C GLY A 202 -3.55 -1.10 -9.00
N GLU A 203 -4.46 -2.04 -9.32
CA GLU A 203 -5.76 -2.11 -8.67
C GLU A 203 -5.72 -3.02 -7.43
N TYR A 204 -6.17 -2.48 -6.30
CA TYR A 204 -6.26 -3.19 -5.03
C TYR A 204 -7.69 -3.18 -4.51
N ALA A 205 -8.13 -4.33 -4.00
CA ALA A 205 -9.17 -4.38 -3.00
C ALA A 205 -8.59 -4.06 -1.63
N TYR A 206 -9.37 -3.33 -0.84
CA TYR A 206 -9.00 -2.94 0.52
C TYR A 206 -10.21 -2.96 1.44
N SER A 207 -9.94 -3.25 2.70
CA SER A 207 -10.93 -3.32 3.78
C SER A 207 -10.27 -2.92 5.12
N VAL A 208 -11.11 -2.53 6.08
CA VAL A 208 -10.75 -2.63 7.51
C VAL A 208 -11.56 -3.76 8.13
N SER A 209 -10.87 -4.70 8.77
CA SER A 209 -11.44 -5.91 9.35
C SER A 209 -11.33 -5.92 10.87
N LEU A 210 -12.42 -6.31 11.51
CA LEU A 210 -12.57 -6.60 12.93
C LEU A 210 -12.74 -8.10 13.18
N ALA A 211 -12.47 -8.95 12.19
CA ALA A 211 -12.57 -10.41 12.33
C ALA A 211 -11.66 -10.96 13.44
N LYS A 212 -10.53 -10.28 13.71
CA LYS A 212 -9.63 -10.55 14.83
C LYS A 212 -9.95 -9.74 16.09
N GLY A 213 -10.90 -8.81 16.03
CA GLY A 213 -11.26 -7.92 17.11
C GLY A 213 -10.86 -6.47 16.86
N PHE A 214 -10.58 -5.74 17.94
CA PHE A 214 -10.29 -4.32 17.92
C PHE A 214 -9.24 -3.96 18.96
N ASN A 215 -8.38 -3.00 18.64
CA ASN A 215 -7.53 -2.32 19.62
C ASN A 215 -7.43 -0.81 19.38
N LEU A 216 -7.38 -0.39 18.12
CA LEU A 216 -7.27 0.99 17.71
C LEU A 216 -8.31 1.33 16.63
N PRO A 217 -8.96 2.51 16.68
CA PRO A 217 -9.73 3.00 15.55
C PRO A 217 -8.81 3.16 14.34
N MET A 218 -9.30 2.78 13.15
CA MET A 218 -8.53 2.79 11.92
C MET A 218 -9.42 3.12 10.72
N THR A 219 -8.91 3.93 9.80
CA THR A 219 -9.55 4.16 8.50
C THR A 219 -8.56 3.95 7.36
N VAL A 220 -9.05 3.44 6.23
CA VAL A 220 -8.34 3.38 4.96
C VAL A 220 -9.09 4.25 3.95
N VAL A 221 -8.39 5.25 3.40
CA VAL A 221 -8.95 6.22 2.48
C VAL A 221 -8.13 6.26 1.19
N PRO A 222 -8.70 5.83 0.04
CA PRO A 222 -8.04 5.97 -1.26
C PRO A 222 -7.90 7.44 -1.62
N ARG A 223 -6.74 7.80 -2.20
CA ARG A 223 -6.39 9.17 -2.59
C ARG A 223 -5.91 9.22 -4.02
N GLY A 224 -6.28 10.31 -4.68
CA GLY A 224 -5.91 10.61 -6.06
C GLY A 224 -5.19 11.92 -6.14
N ASN A 225 -4.45 12.10 -7.23
CA ASN A 225 -3.87 13.37 -7.56
C ASN A 225 -4.95 14.45 -7.77
N SER A 226 -4.52 15.71 -7.69
CA SER A 226 -5.35 16.90 -7.88
C SER A 226 -6.09 16.97 -9.22
N HIS A 227 -5.76 16.10 -10.19
CA HIS A 227 -6.32 16.10 -11.54
C HIS A 227 -7.33 14.96 -11.79
N GLN A 228 -7.56 14.06 -10.83
CA GLN A 228 -8.55 12.98 -10.93
C GLN A 228 -9.44 12.96 -9.68
N SER A 229 -10.74 13.21 -9.88
CA SER A 229 -11.73 12.88 -8.85
C SER A 229 -11.84 11.37 -8.75
N ILE A 230 -11.56 10.81 -7.56
CA ILE A 230 -11.80 9.40 -7.27
C ILE A 230 -13.22 9.21 -6.72
N SER A 231 -14.24 9.64 -7.47
CA SER A 231 -15.63 9.61 -7.01
C SER A 231 -16.13 8.22 -6.63
N ASP A 232 -15.54 7.18 -7.22
CA ASP A 232 -16.05 5.81 -7.13
C ASP A 232 -15.41 5.01 -5.99
N CYS A 233 -14.32 5.50 -5.40
CA CYS A 233 -13.64 4.79 -4.32
C CYS A 233 -14.06 5.31 -2.95
N LYS A 234 -14.45 4.37 -2.08
CA LYS A 234 -15.03 4.66 -0.78
C LYS A 234 -14.00 4.48 0.33
N ALA A 235 -14.06 5.34 1.34
CA ALA A 235 -13.35 5.11 2.58
C ALA A 235 -13.99 3.93 3.34
N THR A 236 -13.17 3.16 4.06
CA THR A 236 -13.57 2.05 4.94
C THR A 236 -12.88 2.21 6.28
N GLY A 237 -13.45 1.67 7.36
CA GLY A 237 -12.85 1.81 8.69
C GLY A 237 -13.84 1.92 9.83
N CYS A 238 -13.27 2.21 10.99
CA CYS A 238 -13.99 2.62 12.19
C CYS A 238 -13.26 3.77 12.88
N VAL A 239 -14.02 4.81 13.23
CA VAL A 239 -13.54 5.95 14.02
C VAL A 239 -13.97 5.87 15.49
N ALA A 240 -14.94 5.00 15.80
CA ALA A 240 -15.37 4.77 17.17
C ALA A 240 -14.31 3.94 17.93
N ASP A 241 -14.21 4.20 19.23
CA ASP A 241 -13.37 3.43 20.14
C ASP A 241 -14.18 2.28 20.75
N LEU A 242 -14.06 1.10 20.16
CA LEU A 242 -14.80 -0.09 20.61
C LEU A 242 -14.32 -0.62 21.96
N ASN A 243 -13.16 -0.22 22.46
CA ASN A 243 -12.70 -0.65 23.78
C ASN A 243 -13.65 -0.17 24.90
N LYS A 244 -14.32 0.98 24.68
CA LYS A 244 -15.31 1.55 25.62
C LYS A 244 -16.64 0.80 25.65
N GLU A 245 -16.98 0.14 24.55
CA GLU A 245 -18.23 -0.60 24.35
C GLU A 245 -17.99 -2.12 24.31
N CYS A 246 -16.79 -2.57 24.70
CA CYS A 246 -16.39 -3.96 24.58
C CYS A 246 -17.12 -4.85 25.60
N PRO A 247 -17.82 -5.92 25.18
CA PRO A 247 -18.45 -6.87 26.11
C PRO A 247 -17.41 -7.51 27.05
N LYS A 248 -17.75 -7.63 28.34
CA LYS A 248 -16.79 -7.99 29.40
C LYS A 248 -16.07 -9.32 29.18
N ASP A 249 -16.73 -10.28 28.58
CA ASP A 249 -16.22 -11.63 28.32
C ASP A 249 -15.23 -11.71 27.15
N VAL A 250 -15.08 -10.64 26.37
CA VAL A 250 -14.12 -10.58 25.25
C VAL A 250 -13.09 -9.44 25.41
N GLN A 251 -13.05 -8.77 26.57
CA GLN A 251 -12.10 -7.69 26.86
C GLN A 251 -10.65 -8.19 26.97
N VAL A 252 -9.71 -7.40 26.46
CA VAL A 252 -8.28 -7.49 26.78
C VAL A 252 -7.95 -6.37 27.75
N VAL A 253 -7.57 -6.72 28.96
CA VAL A 253 -7.38 -5.77 30.07
C VAL A 253 -5.91 -5.70 30.47
N ARG A 254 -5.43 -4.48 30.75
CA ARG A 254 -4.13 -4.24 31.38
C ARG A 254 -4.31 -3.28 32.55
N GLY A 255 -4.10 -3.79 33.77
CA GLY A 255 -4.45 -3.05 34.97
C GLY A 255 -5.97 -2.88 35.07
N ASN A 256 -6.46 -1.65 35.07
CA ASN A 256 -7.89 -1.34 35.09
C ASN A 256 -8.43 -0.91 33.72
N ASP A 257 -7.57 -0.87 32.70
CA ASP A 257 -7.93 -0.33 31.38
C ASP A 257 -8.21 -1.47 30.39
N VAL A 258 -9.29 -1.34 29.63
CA VAL A 258 -9.56 -2.18 28.46
C VAL A 258 -8.72 -1.65 27.29
N ILE A 259 -7.71 -2.41 26.91
CA ILE A 259 -6.73 -2.02 25.88
C ILE A 259 -6.98 -2.67 24.52
N GLY A 260 -7.96 -3.59 24.47
CA GLY A 260 -8.38 -4.30 23.28
C GLY A 260 -9.68 -5.05 23.51
N CYS A 261 -10.30 -5.49 22.42
CA CYS A 261 -11.53 -6.25 22.41
C CYS A 261 -11.37 -7.40 21.41
N ASN A 262 -11.42 -8.66 21.88
CA ASN A 262 -11.38 -9.81 21.00
C ASN A 262 -12.68 -9.89 20.18
N SER A 263 -12.59 -10.43 18.96
CA SER A 263 -13.78 -10.98 18.33
C SER A 263 -14.21 -12.25 19.08
N ALA A 264 -15.48 -12.64 18.93
CA ALA A 264 -15.97 -13.89 19.53
C ALA A 264 -15.18 -15.12 19.04
N CYS A 265 -14.76 -15.12 17.77
CA CYS A 265 -13.92 -16.16 17.19
C CYS A 265 -12.61 -16.33 17.99
N GLU A 266 -11.91 -15.24 18.26
CA GLU A 266 -10.64 -15.28 18.98
C GLU A 266 -10.83 -15.55 20.49
N ALA A 267 -11.87 -14.97 21.11
CA ALA A 267 -12.13 -15.11 22.54
C ALA A 267 -12.51 -16.55 22.93
N PHE A 268 -13.39 -17.17 22.16
CA PHE A 268 -13.93 -18.50 22.48
C PHE A 268 -13.17 -19.64 21.78
N LYS A 269 -12.21 -19.33 20.90
CA LYS A 269 -11.42 -20.30 20.13
C LYS A 269 -12.30 -21.31 19.39
N GLU A 270 -13.40 -20.80 18.85
CA GLU A 270 -14.45 -21.61 18.23
C GLU A 270 -14.13 -21.96 16.78
N THR A 271 -14.88 -22.92 16.23
CA THR A 271 -14.72 -23.34 14.84
C THR A 271 -15.24 -22.29 13.86
N HIS A 272 -14.79 -22.40 12.59
CA HIS A 272 -15.19 -21.48 11.52
C HIS A 272 -16.71 -21.38 11.36
N ASP A 273 -17.45 -22.45 11.63
CA ASP A 273 -18.90 -22.54 11.40
C ASP A 273 -19.76 -21.82 12.45
N HIS A 274 -19.18 -21.36 13.57
CA HIS A 274 -19.93 -20.71 14.65
C HIS A 274 -19.69 -19.19 14.71
N TYR A 275 -18.51 -18.74 15.12
CA TYR A 275 -18.23 -17.31 15.34
C TYR A 275 -17.32 -16.67 14.29
N CYS A 276 -16.54 -17.44 13.53
CA CYS A 276 -15.56 -16.87 12.61
C CYS A 276 -16.13 -16.59 11.22
N GLY A 277 -16.95 -17.52 10.70
CA GLY A 277 -17.46 -17.50 9.33
C GLY A 277 -18.88 -16.95 9.17
N ARG A 278 -19.56 -16.56 10.24
CA ARG A 278 -20.95 -16.05 10.18
C ARG A 278 -21.21 -14.99 11.26
N SER A 279 -22.32 -14.26 11.12
CA SER A 279 -22.69 -13.27 12.12
C SER A 279 -23.09 -13.88 13.46
N SER A 280 -22.90 -13.10 14.50
CA SER A 280 -23.16 -13.38 15.91
C SER A 280 -23.52 -12.08 16.63
N THR A 281 -24.01 -12.18 17.86
CA THR A 281 -24.31 -11.00 18.70
C THR A 281 -23.10 -10.08 18.88
N TYR A 282 -21.88 -10.63 18.95
CA TYR A 282 -20.65 -9.84 19.08
C TYR A 282 -20.26 -9.12 17.79
N SER A 283 -20.31 -9.82 16.65
CA SER A 283 -19.99 -9.20 15.36
C SER A 283 -21.05 -8.19 14.93
N ASP A 284 -22.33 -8.44 15.25
CA ASP A 284 -23.41 -7.48 15.03
C ASP A 284 -23.23 -6.23 15.88
N HIS A 285 -22.77 -6.36 17.13
CA HIS A 285 -22.43 -5.23 17.99
C HIS A 285 -21.29 -4.39 17.38
N PHE A 286 -20.20 -5.01 16.95
CA PHE A 286 -19.10 -4.31 16.26
C PHE A 286 -19.57 -3.66 14.95
N LYS A 287 -20.41 -4.36 14.17
CA LYS A 287 -20.93 -3.85 12.89
C LYS A 287 -21.86 -2.65 13.10
N GLY A 288 -22.65 -2.65 14.17
CA GLY A 288 -23.54 -1.53 14.52
C GLY A 288 -22.76 -0.25 14.82
N LEU A 289 -21.63 -0.37 15.52
CA LEU A 289 -20.75 0.76 15.85
C LEU A 289 -19.82 1.16 14.70
N CYS A 290 -19.42 0.18 13.87
CA CYS A 290 -18.48 0.35 12.77
C CYS A 290 -19.02 -0.24 11.44
N PRO A 291 -20.07 0.34 10.83
CA PRO A 291 -20.72 -0.25 9.65
C PRO A 291 -19.82 -0.40 8.42
N GLY A 292 -18.77 0.42 8.34
CA GLY A 292 -17.77 0.42 7.27
C GLY A 292 -16.64 -0.60 7.44
N THR A 293 -16.75 -1.54 8.40
CA THR A 293 -15.75 -2.59 8.67
C THR A 293 -16.29 -3.99 8.44
N GLN A 294 -15.41 -4.92 8.08
CA GLN A 294 -15.71 -6.34 8.02
C GLN A 294 -15.74 -6.89 9.44
N ALA A 295 -16.90 -7.31 9.94
CA ALA A 295 -17.03 -7.73 11.33
C ALA A 295 -16.59 -9.19 11.58
N TYR A 296 -16.61 -10.03 10.55
CA TYR A 296 -16.21 -11.44 10.57
C TYR A 296 -15.73 -11.89 9.17
N GLU A 297 -15.15 -13.09 9.03
CA GLU A 297 -14.41 -13.50 7.83
C GLU A 297 -15.25 -13.46 6.53
N ASN A 298 -16.51 -13.89 6.58
CA ASN A 298 -17.40 -13.90 5.41
C ASN A 298 -18.26 -12.63 5.29
N ASP A 299 -18.03 -11.60 6.10
CA ASP A 299 -18.76 -10.33 6.00
C ASP A 299 -18.31 -9.52 4.79
N LYS A 300 -19.11 -9.58 3.72
CA LYS A 300 -18.92 -8.82 2.48
C LYS A 300 -19.77 -7.55 2.41
N THR A 301 -20.52 -7.21 3.45
CA THR A 301 -21.47 -6.11 3.40
C THR A 301 -20.79 -4.75 3.56
N ASN A 302 -20.66 -3.99 2.46
CA ASN A 302 -20.07 -2.65 2.41
C ASN A 302 -18.61 -2.55 2.88
N THR A 303 -17.83 -3.62 2.72
CA THR A 303 -16.52 -3.77 3.37
C THR A 303 -15.36 -4.04 2.43
N PHE A 304 -15.65 -4.44 1.20
CA PHE A 304 -14.64 -4.68 0.18
C PHE A 304 -14.84 -3.69 -0.96
N PHE A 305 -13.91 -2.74 -1.07
CA PHE A 305 -13.88 -1.78 -2.16
C PHE A 305 -12.68 -2.05 -3.04
N SER A 306 -12.85 -1.93 -4.36
CA SER A 306 -11.74 -1.91 -5.30
C SER A 306 -11.55 -0.48 -5.80
N CYS A 307 -10.30 -0.04 -5.96
CA CYS A 307 -10.01 1.28 -6.50
C CYS A 307 -8.89 1.23 -7.54
N ALA A 308 -9.25 1.36 -8.82
CA ALA A 308 -8.28 1.41 -9.92
C ALA A 308 -7.65 2.80 -10.12
N SER A 309 -8.24 3.84 -9.51
CA SER A 309 -7.82 5.25 -9.69
C SER A 309 -7.09 5.84 -8.48
N ALA A 310 -6.81 5.03 -7.45
CA ALA A 310 -6.01 5.48 -6.31
C ALA A 310 -4.53 5.57 -6.69
N ASP A 311 -3.92 6.72 -6.41
CA ASP A 311 -2.46 6.88 -6.48
C ASP A 311 -1.81 6.38 -5.17
N TYR A 312 -2.50 6.55 -4.04
CA TYR A 312 -2.06 6.07 -2.72
C TYR A 312 -3.24 5.90 -1.77
N TYR A 313 -2.99 5.28 -0.62
CA TYR A 313 -3.99 5.05 0.44
C TYR A 313 -3.53 5.69 1.74
N ASP A 314 -4.35 6.54 2.35
CA ASP A 314 -4.13 6.99 3.73
C ASP A 314 -4.66 5.92 4.69
N VAL A 315 -3.79 5.40 5.54
CA VAL A 315 -4.14 4.52 6.67
C VAL A 315 -4.00 5.34 7.96
N ASN A 316 -5.12 5.76 8.53
CA ASN A 316 -5.12 6.65 9.70
C ASN A 316 -5.59 5.91 10.95
N PHE A 317 -4.72 5.87 11.96
CA PHE A 317 -5.08 5.44 13.31
C PHE A 317 -5.71 6.60 14.10
N CYS A 318 -6.77 6.30 14.86
CA CYS A 318 -7.48 7.24 15.73
C CYS A 318 -7.97 8.52 15.04
N ALA A 319 -8.44 8.42 13.79
CA ALA A 319 -9.03 9.58 13.11
C ALA A 319 -10.31 10.04 13.83
N SER A 320 -10.46 11.34 14.07
CA SER A 320 -11.62 11.94 14.75
C SER A 320 -12.90 11.95 13.91
N SER A 321 -12.78 11.76 12.60
CA SER A 321 -13.90 11.70 11.66
C SER A 321 -13.49 10.91 10.42
N PHE A 322 -14.48 10.37 9.68
CA PHE A 322 -14.21 9.74 8.40
C PHE A 322 -13.66 10.79 7.42
N PRO A 323 -12.40 10.65 6.94
CA PRO A 323 -11.85 11.61 6.01
C PRO A 323 -12.58 11.49 4.66
N SER A 324 -13.03 12.60 4.09
CA SER A 324 -13.56 12.59 2.72
C SER A 324 -12.48 12.11 1.75
N SER A 325 -12.85 11.37 0.70
CA SER A 325 -11.96 10.95 -0.39
C SER A 325 -11.55 12.10 -1.33
N SER A 326 -12.08 13.31 -1.12
CA SER A 326 -11.76 14.49 -1.94
C SER A 326 -10.34 15.01 -1.66
N PRO A 327 -9.58 15.49 -2.68
CA PRO A 327 -8.26 16.07 -2.45
C PRO A 327 -8.37 17.29 -1.53
N ARG A 328 -7.57 17.33 -0.45
CA ARG A 328 -7.43 18.53 0.38
C ARG A 328 -6.70 19.59 -0.44
N PHE A 329 -7.40 20.64 -0.83
CA PHE A 329 -6.76 21.85 -1.35
C PHE A 329 -5.96 22.51 -0.22
N VAL A 330 -4.65 22.27 -0.17
CA VAL A 330 -3.75 23.10 0.62
C VAL A 330 -3.53 24.37 -0.18
N THR A 331 -4.29 25.42 0.14
CA THR A 331 -3.96 26.77 -0.34
C THR A 331 -2.88 27.32 0.59
N HIS A 332 -1.63 27.32 0.12
CA HIS A 332 -0.62 28.19 0.71
C HIS A 332 -1.02 29.63 0.35
N ARG A 333 -1.35 30.43 1.37
CA ARG A 333 -1.35 31.90 1.27
C ARG A 333 0.06 32.41 1.48
#